data_AF-A0A0L0C3K3-F1
#
_entry.id   AF-A0A0L0C3K3-F1
#
_cell.length_a   1.000
_cell.length_b   1.000
_cell.length_c   1.000
_cell.angle_alpha   90.00
_cell.angle_beta   90.00
_cell.angle_gamma   90.00
#
_symmetry.space_group_name_H-M   'P 1'
#
loop_
_entity.id
_entity.type
_entity.pdbx_description
1 polymer ?
#
loop_
_entity_poly.entity_id
_entity_poly.type
_entity_poly.pdbx_seq_one_letter_code
_entity_poly.pdbx_strand_id
1 'polypeptide(L)'
;MSDSNATTRVSGKRASSASSKSEAKSSLPSTGFSSNTTVGTTKDLNLLDLPPETKNLQTLDTTKTVNQQHTPQTYTAETSNDFPFALHFLANFHHICVFTALLPLVTLFTCFVTAYVFQYDEVHETHCRVYNIVPSISAITGVSPQRYFWRFSIALHLGPRLPIAFIYKNYYRIMLAKLQKERPEKVGNSMYVVYLILVLNCIEIASLGGVTYISNRENYPIHEKIFITFMICSLCHMLATIKLNDIIHEDHTELTQLQRDSIKWKKILFAMSILSTIGLLIFFAKHRFYCHDLAFSWFAFFEYLIAIANMLFHFTIILDFPFQYMLVVQGPRAKLEEIFRKSLAKLD
;
A
#
# COMPACT_ATOMS: atom_id res chain seq x y z
N MET A 1 23.94 31.82 68.04
CA MET A 1 22.91 32.58 68.76
C MET A 1 21.61 31.83 68.56
N SER A 2 21.00 31.37 69.65
CA SER A 2 19.74 30.59 69.71
C SER A 2 19.73 29.20 69.06
N ASP A 3 19.62 28.19 69.91
CA ASP A 3 19.37 26.78 69.61
C ASP A 3 17.90 26.51 69.22
N SER A 4 17.60 25.30 68.70
CA SER A 4 16.75 24.33 69.43
C SER A 4 16.51 23.03 68.64
N ASN A 5 16.65 21.89 69.35
CA ASN A 5 16.08 20.60 68.94
C ASN A 5 14.60 20.50 69.35
N ALA A 6 13.80 19.74 68.60
CA ALA A 6 12.61 19.07 69.16
C ALA A 6 12.27 17.80 68.38
N THR A 7 12.34 16.64 69.05
CA THR A 7 11.88 15.34 68.53
C THR A 7 10.44 15.07 68.91
N THR A 8 9.67 14.44 68.03
CA THR A 8 8.52 13.62 68.45
C THR A 8 8.48 12.28 67.70
N ARG A 9 8.15 11.21 68.42
CA ARG A 9 8.16 9.80 68.01
C ARG A 9 6.97 9.15 68.70
N VAL A 10 6.18 8.27 68.06
CA VAL A 10 5.50 7.13 68.73
C VAL A 10 4.80 6.17 67.74
N SER A 11 4.72 4.92 68.21
CA SER A 11 4.44 3.61 67.60
C SER A 11 3.08 3.30 66.93
N GLY A 12 3.16 2.35 65.99
CA GLY A 12 2.21 1.24 65.72
C GLY A 12 2.80 0.35 64.60
N LYS A 13 3.18 -0.94 64.70
CA LYS A 13 2.70 -2.14 65.44
C LYS A 13 1.20 -2.41 65.20
N ARG A 14 0.75 -3.58 64.72
CA ARG A 14 1.35 -4.93 64.45
C ARG A 14 0.69 -5.52 63.15
N ALA A 15 1.31 -6.38 62.33
CA ALA A 15 1.43 -7.87 62.44
C ALA A 15 0.08 -8.63 62.54
N SER A 16 -0.17 -9.85 61.99
CA SER A 16 0.59 -10.72 61.05
C SER A 16 -0.13 -12.08 60.80
N SER A 17 -0.26 -12.53 59.54
CA SER A 17 -0.41 -13.95 59.09
C SER A 17 -0.49 -13.98 57.54
N ALA A 18 0.05 -14.91 56.74
CA ALA A 18 0.76 -16.19 56.89
C ALA A 18 -0.09 -17.50 56.94
N SER A 19 0.38 -18.50 56.16
CA SER A 19 -0.15 -19.87 55.94
C SER A 19 -1.18 -20.05 54.79
N SER A 20 -1.24 -21.19 54.07
CA SER A 20 -0.25 -21.99 53.28
C SER A 20 -0.87 -23.33 52.84
N LYS A 21 -0.21 -24.08 51.91
CA LYS A 21 -0.47 -25.49 51.49
C LYS A 21 -1.70 -25.75 50.58
N SER A 22 -1.74 -26.79 49.73
CA SER A 22 -0.67 -27.61 49.11
C SER A 22 -1.21 -28.52 47.97
N GLU A 23 -0.34 -28.78 46.97
CA GLU A 23 -0.16 -30.00 46.14
C GLU A 23 -1.28 -31.06 45.91
N ALA A 24 -1.43 -31.47 44.64
CA ALA A 24 -1.65 -32.88 44.23
C ALA A 24 -1.15 -33.11 42.77
N LYS A 25 -1.06 -34.37 42.31
CA LYS A 25 -0.39 -34.81 41.05
C LYS A 25 -1.28 -35.67 40.14
N SER A 26 -0.77 -35.98 38.94
CA SER A 26 -1.11 -37.12 38.03
C SER A 26 -2.35 -36.93 37.11
N SER A 27 -2.45 -37.55 35.93
CA SER A 27 -1.55 -38.46 35.17
C SER A 27 -1.81 -38.42 33.65
N LEU A 28 -0.87 -38.95 32.85
CA LEU A 28 -1.06 -39.27 31.43
C LEU A 28 -1.98 -40.50 31.23
N PRO A 29 -2.45 -40.78 30.00
CA PRO A 29 -1.91 -41.96 29.31
C PRO A 29 -1.57 -41.73 27.82
N SER A 30 -0.84 -42.67 27.21
CA SER A 30 -0.38 -42.61 25.82
C SER A 30 -0.68 -43.90 25.05
N THR A 31 -1.22 -43.74 23.83
CA THR A 31 -1.21 -44.73 22.75
C THR A 31 -1.07 -43.97 21.41
N GLY A 32 -0.39 -44.45 20.37
CA GLY A 32 0.42 -45.67 20.27
C GLY A 32 0.06 -46.50 19.04
N PHE A 33 0.62 -46.18 17.87
CA PHE A 33 0.63 -47.09 16.73
C PHE A 33 1.86 -46.91 15.84
N SER A 34 2.17 -47.94 15.04
CA SER A 34 3.52 -48.20 14.54
C SER A 34 3.88 -47.62 13.18
N SER A 35 5.18 -47.49 12.99
CA SER A 35 5.91 -47.38 11.72
C SER A 35 5.46 -48.36 10.64
N ASN A 36 5.70 -48.00 9.38
CA ASN A 36 6.29 -48.96 8.46
C ASN A 36 7.24 -48.28 7.45
N THR A 37 8.34 -48.97 7.13
CA THR A 37 9.40 -48.51 6.22
C THR A 37 9.44 -49.44 5.01
N THR A 38 9.45 -48.88 3.79
CA THR A 38 9.82 -49.66 2.60
C THR A 38 10.65 -48.84 1.63
N VAL A 39 11.84 -49.34 1.33
CA VAL A 39 12.68 -48.87 0.21
C VAL A 39 12.32 -49.69 -1.03
N GLY A 40 12.28 -49.08 -2.21
CA GLY A 40 12.04 -49.75 -3.48
C GLY A 40 12.75 -49.04 -4.63
N THR A 41 13.49 -49.78 -5.45
CA THR A 41 14.55 -49.23 -6.32
C THR A 41 14.37 -49.70 -7.77
N THR A 42 14.58 -48.77 -8.73
CA THR A 42 14.82 -49.00 -10.18
C THR A 42 13.81 -49.80 -11.01
N LYS A 43 13.47 -49.26 -12.19
CA LYS A 43 13.88 -49.83 -13.49
C LYS A 43 13.53 -48.94 -14.68
N ASP A 44 14.52 -48.65 -15.51
CA ASP A 44 14.33 -48.27 -16.91
C ASP A 44 13.94 -49.49 -17.75
N LEU A 45 13.24 -49.27 -18.87
CA LEU A 45 13.21 -50.16 -20.05
C LEU A 45 12.70 -49.38 -21.27
N ASN A 46 13.10 -49.81 -22.48
CA ASN A 46 13.17 -48.92 -23.64
C ASN A 46 12.77 -49.62 -24.95
N LEU A 47 12.04 -48.90 -25.81
CA LEU A 47 11.98 -49.03 -27.30
C LEU A 47 11.31 -50.26 -27.97
N LEU A 48 11.10 -50.10 -29.29
CA LEU A 48 10.58 -51.00 -30.36
C LEU A 48 9.04 -50.88 -30.62
N ASP A 49 8.52 -50.77 -31.86
CA ASP A 49 9.07 -50.99 -33.22
C ASP A 49 8.62 -49.94 -34.30
N LEU A 50 9.18 -50.04 -35.52
CA LEU A 50 9.03 -49.17 -36.72
C LEU A 50 9.37 -49.96 -38.02
N PRO A 51 9.36 -49.38 -39.26
CA PRO A 51 8.62 -48.23 -39.78
C PRO A 51 7.59 -48.74 -40.83
N PRO A 52 7.86 -48.94 -42.15
CA PRO A 52 8.54 -48.13 -43.21
C PRO A 52 7.50 -47.23 -43.97
N GLU A 53 7.69 -46.59 -45.13
CA GLU A 53 8.77 -46.44 -46.14
C GLU A 53 8.56 -45.09 -46.88
N THR A 54 9.37 -44.77 -47.92
CA THR A 54 9.21 -43.70 -48.94
C THR A 54 9.54 -42.25 -48.51
N LYS A 55 9.76 -41.27 -49.41
CA LYS A 55 10.64 -41.03 -50.60
C LYS A 55 10.32 -39.59 -51.09
N ASN A 56 11.17 -38.75 -51.68
CA ASN A 56 12.58 -38.76 -52.11
C ASN A 56 13.30 -37.51 -51.50
N LEU A 57 14.62 -37.36 -51.31
CA LEU A 57 15.86 -37.99 -51.82
C LEU A 57 16.61 -37.15 -52.90
N GLN A 58 17.68 -36.44 -52.47
CA GLN A 58 18.85 -35.93 -53.24
C GLN A 58 18.64 -34.73 -54.22
N THR A 59 19.59 -33.81 -54.51
CA THR A 59 20.97 -33.49 -53.99
C THR A 59 21.42 -32.10 -54.48
N LEU A 60 22.38 -31.43 -53.81
CA LEU A 60 23.78 -31.20 -54.28
C LEU A 60 24.50 -30.04 -53.55
N ASP A 61 25.76 -30.22 -53.19
CA ASP A 61 26.66 -29.20 -52.60
C ASP A 61 27.37 -28.31 -53.65
N THR A 62 27.80 -27.10 -53.25
CA THR A 62 29.06 -26.47 -53.71
C THR A 62 29.53 -25.36 -52.76
N THR A 63 30.78 -25.45 -52.28
CA THR A 63 31.46 -24.41 -51.49
C THR A 63 32.25 -23.43 -52.38
N LYS A 64 32.30 -22.14 -52.03
CA LYS A 64 33.44 -21.24 -52.37
C LYS A 64 33.44 -19.90 -51.60
N THR A 65 34.63 -19.44 -51.24
CA THR A 65 34.94 -18.17 -50.56
C THR A 65 35.62 -17.19 -51.50
N VAL A 66 35.20 -15.90 -51.49
CA VAL A 66 35.98 -14.75 -51.98
C VAL A 66 35.60 -13.51 -51.16
N ASN A 67 36.60 -12.70 -50.76
CA ASN A 67 36.40 -11.35 -50.20
C ASN A 67 36.46 -10.30 -51.33
N GLN A 68 35.60 -9.27 -51.30
CA GLN A 68 35.94 -7.93 -51.80
C GLN A 68 34.96 -6.85 -51.33
N GLN A 69 35.48 -5.64 -51.07
CA GLN A 69 34.69 -4.43 -50.81
C GLN A 69 34.82 -3.46 -51.99
N HIS A 70 33.71 -3.11 -52.64
CA HIS A 70 33.55 -1.77 -53.21
C HIS A 70 32.07 -1.36 -53.39
N THR A 71 31.84 -0.06 -53.30
CA THR A 71 30.58 0.67 -53.48
C THR A 71 30.37 1.06 -54.97
N PRO A 72 29.25 1.71 -55.34
CA PRO A 72 27.91 1.71 -54.74
C PRO A 72 26.80 1.45 -55.80
N GLN A 73 25.64 0.89 -55.40
CA GLN A 73 24.42 1.05 -56.20
C GLN A 73 23.17 1.36 -55.37
N THR A 74 22.38 2.28 -55.90
CA THR A 74 21.12 2.80 -55.35
C THR A 74 20.07 1.70 -55.29
N TYR A 75 19.55 1.42 -54.09
CA TYR A 75 18.25 0.78 -53.95
C TYR A 75 17.18 1.84 -53.66
N THR A 76 16.06 1.70 -54.37
CA THR A 76 14.92 2.63 -54.34
C THR A 76 14.21 2.64 -53.00
N ALA A 77 13.58 3.77 -52.67
CA ALA A 77 12.80 3.90 -51.45
C ALA A 77 11.50 3.07 -51.51
N GLU A 78 11.46 1.95 -50.81
CA GLU A 78 10.20 1.30 -50.41
C GLU A 78 9.81 1.77 -49.00
N THR A 79 8.68 2.48 -48.90
CA THR A 79 8.21 3.10 -47.67
C THR A 79 7.38 2.13 -46.84
N SER A 80 8.02 1.31 -46.01
CA SER A 80 7.36 0.45 -45.02
C SER A 80 7.85 0.73 -43.59
N ASN A 81 7.50 1.90 -43.05
CA ASN A 81 7.73 2.27 -41.63
C ASN A 81 6.75 1.54 -40.67
N ASP A 82 6.51 0.25 -40.92
CA ASP A 82 5.81 -0.64 -40.00
C ASP A 82 6.76 -1.11 -38.90
N PHE A 83 7.08 -0.18 -38.00
CA PHE A 83 7.58 -0.52 -36.67
C PHE A 83 6.60 -1.51 -36.02
N PRO A 84 7.04 -2.72 -35.63
CA PRO A 84 6.15 -3.74 -35.09
C PRO A 84 5.56 -3.27 -33.76
N PHE A 85 4.25 -3.43 -33.60
CA PHE A 85 3.57 -3.19 -32.33
C PHE A 85 3.92 -4.29 -31.33
N ALA A 86 4.91 -4.02 -30.47
CA ALA A 86 5.30 -4.94 -29.40
C ALA A 86 4.52 -4.61 -28.12
N LEU A 87 3.77 -5.59 -27.62
CA LEU A 87 3.17 -5.57 -26.28
C LEU A 87 4.18 -6.17 -25.29
N HIS A 88 4.81 -5.31 -24.49
CA HIS A 88 5.87 -5.72 -23.55
C HIS A 88 5.34 -6.09 -22.16
N PHE A 89 4.21 -5.52 -21.75
CA PHE A 89 3.60 -5.81 -20.45
C PHE A 89 2.09 -5.62 -20.51
N LEU A 90 1.36 -6.63 -20.02
CA LEU A 90 -0.07 -6.60 -19.78
C LEU A 90 -0.32 -7.13 -18.37
N ALA A 91 -0.94 -6.32 -17.51
CA ALA A 91 -1.30 -6.74 -16.15
C ALA A 91 -2.71 -6.25 -15.80
N ASN A 92 -3.47 -7.11 -15.11
CA ASN A 92 -4.78 -6.73 -14.57
C ASN A 92 -4.58 -5.72 -13.42
N PHE A 93 -5.20 -4.53 -13.58
CA PHE A 93 -5.06 -3.42 -12.65
C PHE A 93 -5.52 -3.76 -11.24
N HIS A 94 -6.59 -4.59 -11.12
CA HIS A 94 -7.12 -5.04 -9.84
C HIS A 94 -6.06 -5.76 -8.99
N HIS A 95 -5.26 -6.66 -9.59
CA HIS A 95 -4.22 -7.38 -8.86
C HIS A 95 -3.11 -6.44 -8.38
N ILE A 96 -2.70 -5.46 -9.20
CA ILE A 96 -1.71 -4.44 -8.79
C ILE A 96 -2.24 -3.67 -7.57
N CYS A 97 -3.49 -3.22 -7.59
CA CYS A 97 -4.10 -2.51 -6.46
C CYS A 97 -4.21 -3.38 -5.20
N VAL A 98 -4.61 -4.65 -5.31
CA VAL A 98 -4.69 -5.59 -4.19
C VAL A 98 -3.32 -5.86 -3.56
N PHE A 99 -2.29 -6.20 -4.35
CA PHE A 99 -0.95 -6.43 -3.81
C PHE A 99 -0.36 -5.15 -3.20
N THR A 100 -0.58 -3.99 -3.85
CA THR A 100 -0.13 -2.69 -3.33
C THR A 100 -0.76 -2.38 -1.97
N ALA A 101 -2.06 -2.61 -1.78
CA ALA A 101 -2.75 -2.33 -0.53
C ALA A 101 -2.45 -3.36 0.58
N LEU A 102 -2.32 -4.64 0.24
CA LEU A 102 -2.09 -5.71 1.22
C LEU A 102 -0.66 -5.68 1.81
N LEU A 103 0.34 -5.29 1.02
CA LEU A 103 1.75 -5.30 1.43
C LEU A 103 2.03 -4.48 2.71
N PRO A 104 1.66 -3.19 2.84
CA PRO A 104 1.87 -2.44 4.07
C PRO A 104 0.97 -2.92 5.22
N LEU A 105 -0.22 -3.47 4.94
CA LEU A 105 -1.10 -3.97 5.99
C LEU A 105 -0.51 -5.22 6.68
N VAL A 106 -0.03 -6.19 5.89
CA VAL A 106 0.67 -7.37 6.41
C VAL A 106 1.96 -6.97 7.12
N THR A 107 2.76 -6.10 6.51
CA THR A 107 4.01 -5.61 7.11
C THR A 107 3.76 -4.90 8.44
N LEU A 108 2.74 -4.03 8.53
CA LEU A 108 2.38 -3.33 9.76
C LEU A 108 1.99 -4.30 10.88
N PHE A 109 1.18 -5.32 10.55
CA PHE A 109 0.80 -6.37 11.50
C PHE A 109 2.00 -7.19 11.97
N THR A 110 2.91 -7.58 11.08
CA THR A 110 4.15 -8.27 11.45
C THR A 110 5.06 -7.40 12.32
N CYS A 111 5.23 -6.11 11.99
CA CYS A 111 5.98 -5.17 12.82
C CYS A 111 5.36 -5.01 14.21
N PHE A 112 4.03 -4.92 14.30
CA PHE A 112 3.31 -4.85 15.58
C PHE A 112 3.57 -6.09 16.44
N VAL A 113 3.29 -7.29 15.91
CA VAL A 113 3.44 -8.54 16.66
C VAL A 113 4.89 -8.79 17.07
N THR A 114 5.86 -8.60 16.16
CA THR A 114 7.27 -8.85 16.47
C THR A 114 7.83 -7.84 17.47
N ALA A 115 7.54 -6.54 17.31
CA ALA A 115 8.05 -5.53 18.23
C ALA A 115 7.38 -5.63 19.62
N TYR A 116 6.09 -5.97 19.69
CA TYR A 116 5.40 -6.21 20.96
C TYR A 116 5.96 -7.42 21.71
N VAL A 117 6.31 -8.51 21.02
CA VAL A 117 6.83 -9.74 21.64
C VAL A 117 8.31 -9.64 22.01
N PHE A 118 9.15 -9.06 21.14
CA PHE A 118 10.61 -9.08 21.33
C PHE A 118 11.20 -7.78 21.88
N GLN A 119 10.50 -6.64 21.76
CA GLN A 119 11.01 -5.29 22.05
C GLN A 119 9.99 -4.44 22.82
N TYR A 120 9.23 -5.08 23.72
CA TYR A 120 8.11 -4.48 24.46
C TYR A 120 8.45 -3.13 25.10
N ASP A 121 9.56 -3.04 25.83
CA ASP A 121 9.97 -1.81 26.51
C ASP A 121 10.38 -0.71 25.51
N GLU A 122 11.07 -1.06 24.43
CA GLU A 122 11.52 -0.11 23.41
C GLU A 122 10.37 0.55 22.65
N VAL A 123 9.21 -0.11 22.52
CA VAL A 123 8.04 0.45 21.82
C VAL A 123 7.04 1.15 22.74
N HIS A 124 7.11 0.91 24.06
CA HIS A 124 6.30 1.62 25.06
C HIS A 124 7.03 2.80 25.72
N GLU A 125 8.34 2.94 25.56
CA GLU A 125 9.06 4.10 26.08
C GLU A 125 8.55 5.41 25.45
N THR A 126 8.02 6.28 26.31
CA THR A 126 7.52 7.62 25.97
C THR A 126 8.14 8.66 26.90
N HIS A 127 8.14 9.93 26.51
CA HIS A 127 8.69 11.03 27.31
C HIS A 127 8.12 11.06 28.75
N CYS A 128 6.83 10.76 28.93
CA CYS A 128 6.20 10.72 30.25
C CYS A 128 6.54 9.46 31.07
N ARG A 129 7.00 8.36 30.43
CA ARG A 129 7.23 7.04 31.06
C ARG A 129 6.04 6.52 31.90
N VAL A 130 4.83 6.73 31.38
CA VAL A 130 3.55 6.31 31.98
C VAL A 130 3.05 4.98 31.42
N TYR A 131 2.10 4.33 32.09
CA TYR A 131 1.62 3.01 31.69
C TYR A 131 0.87 3.07 30.35
N ASN A 132 1.24 2.17 29.42
CA ASN A 132 0.68 2.05 28.08
C ASN A 132 0.65 0.57 27.66
N ILE A 133 -0.29 0.22 26.77
CA ILE A 133 -0.56 -1.15 26.30
C ILE A 133 -0.47 -1.27 24.77
N VAL A 134 -0.75 -0.17 24.06
CA VAL A 134 -0.66 -0.08 22.60
C VAL A 134 0.46 0.90 22.23
N PRO A 135 1.49 0.47 21.49
CA PRO A 135 2.53 1.34 20.94
C PRO A 135 2.09 1.95 19.60
N SER A 136 2.59 3.14 19.27
CA SER A 136 2.32 3.82 18.00
C SER A 136 2.94 3.09 16.80
N ILE A 137 2.35 3.27 15.61
CA ILE A 137 2.93 2.84 14.31
C ILE A 137 4.36 3.35 14.22
N SER A 138 4.53 4.63 14.54
CA SER A 138 5.82 5.33 14.56
C SER A 138 6.85 4.66 15.49
N ALA A 139 6.43 4.04 16.61
CA ALA A 139 7.33 3.29 17.51
C ALA A 139 7.67 1.90 16.97
N ILE A 140 6.68 1.09 16.57
CA ILE A 140 6.90 -0.29 16.08
C ILE A 140 7.62 -0.34 14.72
N THR A 141 7.59 0.75 13.94
CA THR A 141 8.35 0.91 12.69
C THR A 141 9.65 1.69 12.86
N GLY A 142 9.92 2.25 14.05
CA GLY A 142 11.17 2.93 14.40
C GLY A 142 12.26 1.99 14.95
N VAL A 143 11.87 0.84 15.51
CA VAL A 143 12.78 -0.20 16.03
C VAL A 143 13.38 -1.08 14.93
N SER A 144 14.59 -1.59 15.15
CA SER A 144 15.24 -2.57 14.26
C SER A 144 14.98 -3.99 14.76
N PRO A 145 14.70 -4.98 13.89
CA PRO A 145 14.80 -4.95 12.42
C PRO A 145 13.57 -4.41 11.67
N GLN A 146 12.44 -4.19 12.36
CA GLN A 146 11.12 -3.85 11.79
C GLN A 146 11.18 -2.63 10.86
N ARG A 147 11.99 -1.62 11.21
CA ARG A 147 12.29 -0.41 10.43
C ARG A 147 12.75 -0.71 9.00
N TYR A 148 13.56 -1.74 8.78
CA TYR A 148 14.03 -2.11 7.44
C TYR A 148 12.94 -2.80 6.63
N PHE A 149 12.16 -3.69 7.27
CA PHE A 149 11.03 -4.38 6.64
C PHE A 149 9.91 -3.41 6.25
N TRP A 150 9.58 -2.46 7.15
CA TRP A 150 8.65 -1.36 6.89
C TRP A 150 9.08 -0.49 5.71
N ARG A 151 10.36 -0.07 5.68
CA ARG A 151 10.92 0.73 4.57
C ARG A 151 10.85 0.01 3.24
N PHE A 152 11.17 -1.29 3.21
CA PHE A 152 11.09 -2.09 1.98
C PHE A 152 9.64 -2.20 1.47
N SER A 153 8.69 -2.52 2.35
CA SER A 153 7.26 -2.53 2.03
C SER A 153 6.77 -1.18 1.50
N ILE A 154 7.11 -0.08 2.18
CA ILE A 154 6.68 1.26 1.78
C ILE A 154 7.33 1.71 0.47
N ALA A 155 8.60 1.38 0.20
CA ALA A 155 9.23 1.65 -1.09
C ALA A 155 8.49 0.97 -2.25
N LEU A 156 8.11 -0.31 -2.09
CA LEU A 156 7.30 -1.05 -3.05
C LEU A 156 5.87 -0.48 -3.17
N HIS A 157 5.31 0.07 -2.09
CA HIS A 157 3.98 0.67 -2.05
C HIS A 157 3.89 2.05 -2.74
N LEU A 158 4.95 2.88 -2.63
CA LEU A 158 5.00 4.21 -3.27
C LEU A 158 4.96 4.10 -4.81
N GLY A 159 5.64 3.10 -5.38
CA GLY A 159 5.79 2.93 -6.83
C GLY A 159 4.45 2.91 -7.58
N PRO A 160 3.53 1.98 -7.28
CA PRO A 160 2.22 1.90 -7.95
C PRO A 160 1.27 3.06 -7.61
N ARG A 161 1.37 3.67 -6.42
CA ARG A 161 0.51 4.81 -6.05
C ARG A 161 0.70 6.03 -6.96
N LEU A 162 1.91 6.29 -7.46
CA LEU A 162 2.18 7.44 -8.34
C LEU A 162 1.44 7.34 -9.70
N PRO A 163 1.57 6.27 -10.52
CA PRO A 163 0.75 6.07 -11.71
C PRO A 163 -0.76 6.10 -11.44
N ILE A 164 -1.21 5.55 -10.31
CA ILE A 164 -2.62 5.58 -9.89
C ILE A 164 -3.16 7.01 -9.76
N ALA A 165 -2.40 7.95 -9.17
CA ALA A 165 -2.80 9.34 -9.08
C ALA A 165 -2.95 10.02 -10.46
N PHE A 166 -2.11 9.65 -11.44
CA PHE A 166 -2.25 10.13 -12.83
C PHE A 166 -3.43 9.49 -13.57
N ILE A 167 -3.74 8.21 -13.30
CA ILE A 167 -4.94 7.54 -13.83
C ILE A 167 -6.20 8.26 -13.35
N TYR A 168 -6.33 8.53 -12.04
CA TYR A 168 -7.45 9.29 -11.49
C TYR A 168 -7.57 10.69 -12.11
N LYS A 169 -6.46 11.45 -12.24
CA LYS A 169 -6.47 12.75 -12.91
C LYS A 169 -7.01 12.66 -14.34
N ASN A 170 -6.58 11.66 -15.11
CA ASN A 170 -7.02 11.52 -16.50
C ASN A 170 -8.48 11.06 -16.61
N TYR A 171 -8.93 10.14 -15.75
CA TYR A 171 -10.33 9.76 -15.63
C TYR A 171 -11.21 10.96 -15.31
N TYR A 172 -10.88 11.74 -14.26
CA TYR A 172 -11.66 12.91 -13.90
C TYR A 172 -11.67 14.00 -14.97
N ARG A 173 -10.58 14.20 -15.74
CA ARG A 173 -10.59 15.09 -16.90
C ARG A 173 -11.55 14.64 -18.00
N ILE A 174 -11.66 13.34 -18.26
CA ILE A 174 -12.59 12.79 -19.26
C ILE A 174 -14.04 12.96 -18.78
N MET A 175 -14.33 12.68 -17.50
CA MET A 175 -15.66 12.89 -16.92
C MET A 175 -16.08 14.36 -16.92
N LEU A 176 -15.17 15.28 -16.56
CA LEU A 176 -15.42 16.73 -16.64
C LEU A 176 -15.66 17.19 -18.08
N ALA A 177 -14.97 16.63 -19.07
CA ALA A 177 -15.17 16.97 -20.47
C ALA A 177 -16.54 16.52 -21.01
N LYS A 178 -17.05 15.36 -20.56
CA LYS A 178 -18.45 14.94 -20.83
C LYS A 178 -19.45 15.89 -20.15
N LEU A 179 -19.28 16.13 -18.84
CA LEU A 179 -20.14 17.04 -18.09
C LEU A 179 -20.13 18.47 -18.66
N GLN A 180 -19.02 18.94 -19.24
CA GLN A 180 -18.96 20.27 -19.88
C GLN A 180 -19.78 20.36 -21.17
N LYS A 181 -19.94 19.25 -21.89
CA LYS A 181 -20.79 19.16 -23.11
C LYS A 181 -22.28 19.09 -22.76
N GLU A 182 -22.61 18.47 -21.64
CA GLU A 182 -23.99 18.23 -21.19
C GLU A 182 -24.55 19.35 -20.30
N ARG A 183 -23.71 19.87 -19.39
CA ARG A 183 -24.05 20.84 -18.32
C ARG A 183 -22.86 21.76 -17.97
N PRO A 184 -22.52 22.72 -18.85
CA PRO A 184 -21.37 23.61 -18.64
C PRO A 184 -21.45 24.44 -17.35
N GLU A 185 -22.66 24.71 -16.84
CA GLU A 185 -22.90 25.48 -15.62
C GLU A 185 -22.38 24.78 -14.35
N LYS A 186 -22.31 23.44 -14.34
CA LYS A 186 -21.81 22.67 -13.19
C LYS A 186 -20.29 22.49 -13.18
N VAL A 187 -19.61 22.71 -14.31
CA VAL A 187 -18.17 22.41 -14.43
C VAL A 187 -17.31 23.48 -13.74
N GLY A 188 -17.55 24.77 -13.99
CA GLY A 188 -16.91 25.89 -13.28
C GLY A 188 -15.41 25.70 -13.01
N ASN A 189 -15.00 25.86 -11.75
CA ASN A 189 -13.61 25.67 -11.30
C ASN A 189 -13.23 24.20 -10.99
N SER A 190 -14.05 23.21 -11.34
CA SER A 190 -13.79 21.79 -11.00
C SER A 190 -12.46 21.26 -11.60
N MET A 191 -12.01 21.85 -12.71
CA MET A 191 -10.69 21.53 -13.29
C MET A 191 -9.53 21.85 -12.33
N TYR A 192 -9.64 22.91 -11.51
CA TYR A 192 -8.66 23.21 -10.45
C TYR A 192 -8.69 22.14 -9.36
N VAL A 193 -9.89 21.64 -9.00
CA VAL A 193 -10.04 20.53 -8.03
C VAL A 193 -9.34 19.26 -8.51
N VAL A 194 -9.38 18.94 -9.80
CA VAL A 194 -8.62 17.81 -10.38
C VAL A 194 -7.10 17.98 -10.22
N TYR A 195 -6.57 19.19 -10.44
CA TYR A 195 -5.14 19.45 -10.20
C TYR A 195 -4.79 19.42 -8.71
N LEU A 196 -5.66 19.96 -7.84
CA LEU A 196 -5.49 19.93 -6.39
C LEU A 196 -5.46 18.49 -5.84
N ILE A 197 -6.35 17.60 -6.33
CA ILE A 197 -6.34 16.17 -5.98
C ILE A 197 -4.99 15.53 -6.32
N LEU A 198 -4.44 15.75 -7.54
CA LEU A 198 -3.12 15.22 -7.90
C LEU A 198 -2.03 15.76 -6.97
N VAL A 199 -1.98 17.08 -6.73
CA VAL A 199 -0.94 17.70 -5.90
C VAL A 199 -1.00 17.19 -4.46
N LEU A 200 -2.19 17.12 -3.86
CA LEU A 200 -2.36 16.61 -2.50
C LEU A 200 -1.99 15.12 -2.40
N ASN A 201 -2.37 14.30 -3.39
CA ASN A 201 -2.01 12.88 -3.42
C ASN A 201 -0.48 12.70 -3.58
N CYS A 202 0.19 13.47 -4.44
CA CYS A 202 1.65 13.48 -4.55
C CYS A 202 2.34 13.87 -3.24
N ILE A 203 1.83 14.87 -2.50
CA ILE A 203 2.38 15.27 -1.19
C ILE A 203 2.07 14.20 -0.12
N GLU A 204 0.89 13.57 -0.16
CA GLU A 204 0.52 12.44 0.71
C GLU A 204 1.50 11.26 0.51
N ILE A 205 1.78 10.87 -0.73
CA ILE A 205 2.76 9.83 -1.09
C ILE A 205 4.17 10.22 -0.60
N ALA A 206 4.60 11.46 -0.84
CA ALA A 206 5.93 11.93 -0.44
C ALA A 206 6.11 11.99 1.08
N SER A 207 5.07 12.41 1.82
CA SER A 207 5.10 12.48 3.30
C SER A 207 4.96 11.10 3.95
N LEU A 208 4.22 10.16 3.37
CA LEU A 208 4.22 8.73 3.77
C LEU A 208 5.62 8.09 3.60
N GLY A 209 6.34 8.46 2.54
CA GLY A 209 7.76 8.15 2.40
C GLY A 209 8.60 8.82 3.49
N GLY A 210 8.46 10.13 3.67
CA GLY A 210 9.22 10.91 4.65
C GLY A 210 9.13 10.40 6.08
N VAL A 211 7.91 10.11 6.58
CA VAL A 211 7.69 9.59 7.95
C VAL A 211 8.26 8.18 8.14
N THR A 212 8.39 7.41 7.05
CA THR A 212 9.01 6.09 7.05
C THR A 212 10.55 6.14 7.02
N TYR A 213 11.12 7.11 6.29
CA TYR A 213 12.57 7.25 6.11
C TYR A 213 13.28 8.13 7.13
N ILE A 214 12.57 9.03 7.82
CA ILE A 214 13.08 9.84 8.96
C ILE A 214 12.36 9.35 10.22
N SER A 215 12.98 8.44 10.98
CA SER A 215 12.33 7.84 12.16
C SER A 215 12.13 8.86 13.29
N ASN A 216 11.07 8.69 14.07
CA ASN A 216 10.85 9.40 15.33
C ASN A 216 12.05 9.30 16.31
N ARG A 217 12.80 8.20 16.30
CA ARG A 217 14.03 8.00 17.08
C ARG A 217 15.24 8.75 16.52
N GLU A 218 15.22 9.15 15.25
CA GLU A 218 16.32 9.88 14.59
C GLU A 218 16.13 11.39 14.67
N ASN A 219 14.91 11.87 14.39
CA ASN A 219 14.57 13.28 14.49
C ASN A 219 13.06 13.46 14.74
N TYR A 220 12.65 13.35 16.01
CA TYR A 220 11.26 13.54 16.43
C TYR A 220 10.64 14.84 15.87
N PRO A 221 11.27 16.04 15.96
CA PRO A 221 10.68 17.27 15.45
C PRO A 221 10.36 17.24 13.94
N ILE A 222 11.26 16.71 13.11
CA ILE A 222 11.02 16.61 11.66
C ILE A 222 9.97 15.53 11.35
N HIS A 223 10.06 14.37 11.99
CA HIS A 223 9.05 13.29 11.87
C HIS A 223 7.64 13.80 12.23
N GLU A 224 7.49 14.54 13.33
CA GLU A 224 6.22 15.16 13.75
C GLU A 224 5.66 16.09 12.67
N LYS A 225 6.48 16.96 12.06
CA LYS A 225 6.00 17.88 11.02
C LYS A 225 5.62 17.14 9.73
N ILE A 226 6.37 16.11 9.33
CA ILE A 226 6.03 15.29 8.16
C ILE A 226 4.72 14.51 8.40
N PHE A 227 4.52 13.95 9.60
CA PHE A 227 3.27 13.30 9.97
C PHE A 227 2.07 14.27 9.92
N ILE A 228 2.22 15.50 10.43
CA ILE A 228 1.20 16.55 10.31
C ILE A 228 0.93 16.91 8.84
N THR A 229 1.96 16.98 7.98
CA THR A 229 1.79 17.20 6.53
C THR A 229 1.00 16.06 5.88
N PHE A 230 1.34 14.80 6.18
CA PHE A 230 0.61 13.62 5.70
C PHE A 230 -0.87 13.66 6.11
N MET A 231 -1.14 13.93 7.39
CA MET A 231 -2.49 14.05 7.94
C MET A 231 -3.33 15.10 7.20
N ILE A 232 -2.81 16.33 7.05
CA ILE A 232 -3.54 17.42 6.38
C ILE A 232 -3.74 17.09 4.90
N CYS A 233 -2.70 16.63 4.20
CA CYS A 233 -2.80 16.32 2.76
C CYS A 233 -3.75 15.16 2.48
N SER A 234 -3.72 14.09 3.29
CA SER A 234 -4.67 12.96 3.20
C SER A 234 -6.12 13.42 3.39
N LEU A 235 -6.41 14.21 4.43
CA LEU A 235 -7.78 14.67 4.71
C LEU A 235 -8.29 15.63 3.62
N CYS A 236 -7.44 16.55 3.13
CA CYS A 236 -7.79 17.43 2.02
C CYS A 236 -7.96 16.64 0.70
N HIS A 237 -7.13 15.63 0.44
CA HIS A 237 -7.23 14.75 -0.73
C HIS A 237 -8.55 13.96 -0.72
N MET A 238 -8.92 13.36 0.41
CA MET A 238 -10.19 12.69 0.60
C MET A 238 -11.38 13.63 0.37
N LEU A 239 -11.37 14.82 0.98
CA LEU A 239 -12.45 15.81 0.86
C LEU A 239 -12.61 16.32 -0.58
N ALA A 240 -11.50 16.69 -1.24
CA ALA A 240 -11.51 17.15 -2.63
C ALA A 240 -12.01 16.05 -3.57
N THR A 241 -11.58 14.81 -3.35
CA THR A 241 -12.05 13.64 -4.12
C THR A 241 -13.53 13.40 -3.91
N ILE A 242 -14.06 13.44 -2.69
CA ILE A 242 -15.50 13.30 -2.41
C ILE A 242 -16.29 14.42 -3.10
N LYS A 243 -15.88 15.68 -2.93
CA LYS A 243 -16.56 16.83 -3.54
C LYS A 243 -16.57 16.77 -5.07
N LEU A 244 -15.48 16.31 -5.68
CA LEU A 244 -15.42 16.13 -7.12
C LEU A 244 -16.32 14.97 -7.59
N ASN A 245 -16.34 13.83 -6.89
CA ASN A 245 -17.25 12.73 -7.22
C ASN A 245 -18.72 13.13 -7.04
N ASP A 246 -19.05 13.98 -6.07
CA ASP A 246 -20.41 14.51 -5.87
C ASP A 246 -20.84 15.43 -7.02
N ILE A 247 -19.96 16.30 -7.53
CA ILE A 247 -20.23 17.17 -8.69
C ILE A 247 -20.39 16.35 -9.99
N ILE A 248 -19.54 15.33 -10.20
CA ILE A 248 -19.55 14.55 -11.45
C ILE A 248 -20.79 13.64 -11.56
N HIS A 249 -21.28 13.09 -10.44
CA HIS A 249 -22.27 12.02 -10.47
C HIS A 249 -23.59 12.37 -9.76
N GLU A 250 -23.93 13.65 -9.64
CA GLU A 250 -25.10 14.18 -8.89
C GLU A 250 -26.43 13.46 -9.23
N ASP A 251 -26.69 13.21 -10.52
CA ASP A 251 -27.92 12.56 -11.01
C ASP A 251 -27.94 11.04 -10.78
N HIS A 252 -26.80 10.43 -10.46
CA HIS A 252 -26.58 8.99 -10.23
C HIS A 252 -26.96 8.00 -11.36
N THR A 253 -27.60 8.44 -12.46
CA THR A 253 -28.14 7.59 -13.54
C THR A 253 -27.11 6.66 -14.17
N GLU A 254 -25.97 7.21 -14.62
CA GLU A 254 -24.93 6.50 -15.38
C GLU A 254 -23.99 5.63 -14.52
N LEU A 255 -24.13 5.65 -13.19
CA LEU A 255 -23.22 4.92 -12.31
C LEU A 255 -23.47 3.39 -12.32
N THR A 256 -22.40 2.62 -12.27
CA THR A 256 -22.44 1.20 -11.89
C THR A 256 -22.67 1.06 -10.37
N GLN A 257 -23.29 -0.03 -9.90
CA GLN A 257 -23.51 -0.25 -8.45
C GLN A 257 -22.20 -0.19 -7.65
N LEU A 258 -21.13 -0.82 -8.15
CA LEU A 258 -19.79 -0.77 -7.54
C LEU A 258 -19.29 0.66 -7.33
N GLN A 259 -19.52 1.56 -8.28
CA GLN A 259 -19.11 2.96 -8.20
C GLN A 259 -20.00 3.76 -7.23
N ARG A 260 -21.31 3.47 -7.16
CA ARG A 260 -22.18 4.02 -6.10
C ARG A 260 -21.70 3.59 -4.71
N ASP A 261 -21.30 2.32 -4.55
CA ASP A 261 -20.78 1.82 -3.27
C ASP A 261 -19.39 2.39 -2.94
N SER A 262 -18.52 2.57 -3.94
CA SER A 262 -17.26 3.31 -3.81
C SER A 262 -17.45 4.70 -3.22
N ILE A 263 -18.42 5.48 -3.74
CA ILE A 263 -18.74 6.83 -3.24
C ILE A 263 -19.26 6.78 -1.79
N LYS A 264 -20.08 5.79 -1.42
CA LYS A 264 -20.53 5.58 -0.03
C LYS A 264 -19.33 5.29 0.89
N TRP A 265 -18.47 4.34 0.52
CA TRP A 265 -17.29 3.97 1.29
C TRP A 265 -16.32 5.14 1.46
N LYS A 266 -16.04 5.91 0.41
CA LYS A 266 -15.22 7.14 0.47
C LYS A 266 -15.75 8.12 1.52
N LYS A 267 -17.07 8.36 1.56
CA LYS A 267 -17.71 9.25 2.55
C LYS A 267 -17.62 8.71 3.98
N ILE A 268 -17.84 7.41 4.19
CA ILE A 268 -17.70 6.74 5.50
C ILE A 268 -16.26 6.82 6.01
N LEU A 269 -15.27 6.51 5.14
CA LEU A 269 -13.85 6.49 5.48
C LEU A 269 -13.32 7.90 5.79
N PHE A 270 -13.81 8.93 5.10
CA PHE A 270 -13.50 10.33 5.44
C PHE A 270 -14.09 10.73 6.81
N ALA A 271 -15.35 10.40 7.09
CA ALA A 271 -15.97 10.68 8.39
C ALA A 271 -15.23 9.97 9.55
N MET A 272 -14.86 8.70 9.36
CA MET A 272 -14.00 7.93 10.26
C MET A 272 -12.64 8.61 10.48
N SER A 273 -12.00 9.08 9.41
CA SER A 273 -10.70 9.76 9.47
C SER A 273 -10.76 11.08 10.23
N ILE A 274 -11.81 11.88 10.03
CA ILE A 274 -12.04 13.14 10.76
C ILE A 274 -12.27 12.88 12.25
N LEU A 275 -13.18 11.96 12.61
CA LEU A 275 -13.45 11.62 14.00
C LEU A 275 -12.20 11.07 14.72
N SER A 276 -11.44 10.22 14.02
CA SER A 276 -10.18 9.68 14.53
C SER A 276 -9.10 10.74 14.69
N THR A 277 -9.03 11.74 13.79
CA THR A 277 -8.10 12.87 13.89
C THR A 277 -8.39 13.73 15.12
N ILE A 278 -9.68 13.98 15.42
CA ILE A 278 -10.10 14.69 16.63
C ILE A 278 -9.67 13.90 17.88
N GLY A 279 -9.91 12.59 17.90
CA GLY A 279 -9.45 11.70 18.98
C GLY A 279 -7.93 11.74 19.16
N LEU A 280 -7.17 11.56 18.08
CA LEU A 280 -5.71 11.62 18.06
C LEU A 280 -5.17 12.92 18.66
N LEU A 281 -5.73 14.08 18.27
CA LEU A 281 -5.30 15.38 18.78
C LEU A 281 -5.59 15.55 20.29
N ILE A 282 -6.77 15.13 20.75
CA ILE A 282 -7.15 15.18 22.17
C ILE A 282 -6.20 14.31 23.01
N PHE A 283 -5.94 13.07 22.59
CA PHE A 283 -5.09 12.15 23.35
C PHE A 283 -3.59 12.50 23.25
N PHE A 284 -3.14 13.06 22.13
CA PHE A 284 -1.79 13.64 22.00
C PHE A 284 -1.59 14.78 23.00
N ALA A 285 -2.50 15.75 23.05
CA ALA A 285 -2.43 16.86 24.02
C ALA A 285 -2.51 16.36 25.48
N LYS A 286 -3.40 15.41 25.77
CA LYS A 286 -3.54 14.78 27.09
C LYS A 286 -2.25 14.10 27.54
N HIS A 287 -1.57 13.37 26.65
CA HIS A 287 -0.26 12.79 26.94
C HIS A 287 0.80 13.89 27.12
N ARG A 288 0.90 14.83 26.17
CA ARG A 288 2.01 15.81 26.10
C ARG A 288 2.06 16.82 27.25
N PHE A 289 0.90 17.22 27.77
CA PHE A 289 0.79 18.24 28.83
C PHE A 289 0.50 17.67 30.22
N TYR A 290 -0.27 16.58 30.32
CA TYR A 290 -0.78 16.06 31.59
C TYR A 290 -0.24 14.67 31.95
N CYS A 291 0.50 14.00 31.06
CA CYS A 291 1.08 12.67 31.27
C CYS A 291 0.10 11.67 31.93
N HIS A 292 -1.14 11.56 31.42
CA HIS A 292 -2.04 10.50 31.89
C HIS A 292 -1.61 9.13 31.36
N ASP A 293 -1.77 8.09 32.19
CA ASP A 293 -1.73 6.69 31.76
C ASP A 293 -2.71 6.41 30.61
N LEU A 294 -2.33 5.46 29.76
CA LEU A 294 -3.01 5.02 28.54
C LEU A 294 -3.26 6.12 27.48
N ALA A 295 -2.92 7.39 27.73
CA ALA A 295 -3.17 8.47 26.78
C ALA A 295 -2.38 8.29 25.47
N PHE A 296 -1.17 7.72 25.53
CA PHE A 296 -0.39 7.41 24.32
C PHE A 296 -0.95 6.17 23.59
N SER A 297 -1.49 5.19 24.31
CA SER A 297 -2.19 4.05 23.68
C SER A 297 -3.50 4.44 22.99
N TRP A 298 -4.26 5.41 23.53
CA TRP A 298 -5.43 5.97 22.83
C TRP A 298 -5.03 6.82 21.61
N PHE A 299 -3.93 7.58 21.70
CA PHE A 299 -3.32 8.25 20.54
C PHE A 299 -2.95 7.24 19.44
N ALA A 300 -2.25 6.16 19.81
CA ALA A 300 -1.85 5.09 18.90
C ALA A 300 -3.07 4.39 18.26
N PHE A 301 -4.12 4.09 19.04
CA PHE A 301 -5.36 3.50 18.51
C PHE A 301 -5.96 4.34 17.37
N PHE A 302 -6.00 5.67 17.51
CA PHE A 302 -6.48 6.54 16.44
C PHE A 302 -5.49 6.66 15.27
N GLU A 303 -4.17 6.60 15.51
CA GLU A 303 -3.13 6.52 14.46
C GLU A 303 -3.35 5.27 13.57
N TYR A 304 -3.58 4.09 14.16
CA TYR A 304 -3.96 2.86 13.41
C TYR A 304 -5.28 3.03 12.65
N LEU A 305 -6.30 3.62 13.28
CA LEU A 305 -7.61 3.77 12.65
C LEU A 305 -7.58 4.72 11.43
N ILE A 306 -6.77 5.79 11.51
CA ILE A 306 -6.52 6.69 10.38
C ILE A 306 -5.70 5.99 9.29
N ALA A 307 -4.65 5.25 9.65
CA ALA A 307 -3.82 4.53 8.68
C ALA A 307 -4.64 3.50 7.89
N ILE A 308 -5.49 2.73 8.58
CA ILE A 308 -6.42 1.77 7.95
C ILE A 308 -7.44 2.52 7.08
N ALA A 309 -8.01 3.63 7.55
CA ALA A 309 -8.98 4.41 6.76
C ALA A 309 -8.34 5.01 5.49
N ASN A 310 -7.08 5.46 5.53
CA ASN A 310 -6.33 5.89 4.35
C ASN A 310 -6.11 4.72 3.38
N MET A 311 -5.60 3.58 3.87
CA MET A 311 -5.38 2.40 3.02
C MET A 311 -6.67 1.95 2.33
N LEU A 312 -7.78 1.87 3.07
CA LEU A 312 -9.10 1.53 2.53
C LEU A 312 -9.62 2.59 1.54
N PHE A 313 -9.37 3.88 1.78
CA PHE A 313 -9.80 4.95 0.87
C PHE A 313 -9.12 4.81 -0.50
N HIS A 314 -7.80 4.63 -0.52
CA HIS A 314 -7.09 4.36 -1.78
C HIS A 314 -7.47 3.01 -2.39
N PHE A 315 -7.82 2.01 -1.58
CA PHE A 315 -8.27 0.69 -2.05
C PHE A 315 -9.64 0.73 -2.76
N THR A 316 -10.50 1.72 -2.50
CA THR A 316 -11.79 1.88 -3.22
C THR A 316 -11.64 1.98 -4.75
N ILE A 317 -10.43 2.23 -5.25
CA ILE A 317 -10.08 2.20 -6.67
C ILE A 317 -10.51 0.91 -7.41
N ILE A 318 -10.55 -0.23 -6.72
CA ILE A 318 -11.00 -1.50 -7.34
C ILE A 318 -12.49 -1.50 -7.70
N LEU A 319 -13.28 -0.67 -7.02
CA LEU A 319 -14.71 -0.49 -7.25
C LEU A 319 -15.00 0.58 -8.32
N ASP A 320 -14.08 1.54 -8.48
CA ASP A 320 -14.13 2.54 -9.56
C ASP A 320 -13.77 1.93 -10.92
N PHE A 321 -12.77 1.03 -10.95
CA PHE A 321 -12.13 0.51 -12.16
C PHE A 321 -12.05 -1.03 -12.22
N PRO A 322 -13.18 -1.76 -12.17
CA PRO A 322 -13.21 -3.22 -12.02
C PRO A 322 -12.61 -4.02 -13.20
N PHE A 323 -12.55 -3.44 -14.41
CA PHE A 323 -12.17 -4.14 -15.64
C PHE A 323 -11.00 -3.48 -16.41
N GLN A 324 -10.13 -2.74 -15.71
CA GLN A 324 -8.99 -2.07 -16.33
C GLN A 324 -7.72 -2.92 -16.37
N TYR A 325 -6.88 -2.67 -17.37
CA TYR A 325 -5.59 -3.33 -17.57
C TYR A 325 -4.49 -2.28 -17.76
N MET A 326 -3.33 -2.51 -17.14
CA MET A 326 -2.13 -1.73 -17.40
C MET A 326 -1.41 -2.33 -18.61
N LEU A 327 -1.13 -1.49 -19.61
CA LEU A 327 -0.60 -1.89 -20.91
C LEU A 327 0.68 -1.09 -21.22
N VAL A 328 1.79 -1.77 -21.52
CA VAL A 328 3.02 -1.14 -22.03
C VAL A 328 3.25 -1.62 -23.45
N VAL A 329 3.11 -0.70 -24.41
CA VAL A 329 3.27 -0.93 -25.85
C VAL A 329 4.39 -0.08 -26.42
N GLN A 330 5.17 -0.67 -27.33
CA GLN A 330 6.12 0.03 -28.16
C GLN A 330 5.50 0.26 -29.55
N GLY A 331 5.57 1.49 -30.05
CA GLY A 331 5.11 1.86 -31.39
C GLY A 331 5.21 3.37 -31.62
N PRO A 332 5.13 3.85 -32.88
CA PRO A 332 5.15 5.28 -33.17
C PRO A 332 3.97 6.00 -32.52
N ARG A 333 4.25 7.06 -31.75
CA ARG A 333 3.24 7.76 -30.93
C ARG A 333 2.01 8.20 -31.73
N ALA A 334 2.19 8.71 -32.95
CA ALA A 334 1.07 9.11 -33.81
C ALA A 334 0.16 7.92 -34.17
N LYS A 335 0.73 6.74 -34.46
CA LYS A 335 0.00 5.51 -34.82
C LYS A 335 -0.75 4.95 -33.61
N LEU A 336 -0.19 5.06 -32.39
CA LEU A 336 -0.88 4.75 -31.14
C LEU A 336 -2.05 5.71 -30.88
N GLU A 337 -1.82 7.02 -30.96
CA GLU A 337 -2.87 8.03 -30.78
C GLU A 337 -4.00 7.90 -31.82
N GLU A 338 -3.67 7.48 -33.06
CA GLU A 338 -4.67 7.18 -34.10
C GLU A 338 -5.49 5.93 -33.77
N ILE A 339 -4.86 4.82 -33.36
CA ILE A 339 -5.56 3.58 -33.00
C ILE A 339 -6.53 3.81 -31.83
N PHE A 340 -6.07 4.47 -30.76
CA PHE A 340 -6.94 4.76 -29.61
C PHE A 340 -8.07 5.74 -29.98
N ARG A 341 -7.81 6.74 -30.84
CA ARG A 341 -8.85 7.67 -31.32
C ARG A 341 -9.89 6.99 -32.22
N LYS A 342 -9.46 6.10 -33.12
CA LYS A 342 -10.36 5.27 -33.96
C LYS A 342 -11.15 4.25 -33.13
N SER A 343 -10.63 3.81 -31.99
CA SER A 343 -11.35 2.96 -31.04
C SER A 343 -12.42 3.76 -30.28
N LEU A 344 -12.09 4.95 -29.74
CA LEU A 344 -13.07 5.83 -29.09
C LEU A 344 -14.22 6.21 -30.03
N ALA A 345 -13.92 6.55 -31.29
CA ALA A 345 -14.92 6.87 -32.32
C ALA A 345 -15.76 5.68 -32.82
N LYS A 346 -15.75 4.55 -32.09
CA LYS A 346 -16.66 3.40 -32.24
C LYS A 346 -17.44 3.09 -30.94
N LEU A 347 -17.28 3.89 -29.89
CA LEU A 347 -18.03 3.80 -28.62
C LEU A 347 -18.89 5.04 -28.32
N ASP A 348 -18.74 6.12 -29.12
CA ASP A 348 -19.75 7.17 -29.31
C ASP A 348 -20.67 6.79 -30.50
#